data_AF-A0A2K3LTA0-F1
#
_entry.id   AF-A0A2K3LTA0-F1
#
_cell.length_a   1.000
_cell.length_b   1.000
_cell.length_c   1.000
_cell.angle_alpha   90.00
_cell.angle_beta   90.00
_cell.angle_gamma   90.00
#
_symmetry.space_group_name_H-M   'P 1'
#
loop_
_entity.id
_entity.type
_entity.pdbx_description
1 polymer ?
#
loop_
_entity_poly.entity_id
_entity_poly.type
_entity_poly.pdbx_seq_one_letter_code
_entity_poly.pdbx_strand_id
1 'polypeptide(L)'
;AFILHFQLNTFIFKSVLVEKPLLNTIASSTNDSGANRTSDVSSASFGSNVSLECGIPCRIAFSNSEIRDVYVIPMAYGMIGKLLLAEKHPFRSRHGVVIAIAPLAGLCPKIEVDHPSWLLLRIRNFDPRFYTIKARENNLSMPDQLKDGRWILGFPNAKACEEAQLAILNEVTKQRSAVEYILDPLLQKDLGLAVDKGS
;
A
#
# COMPACT_ATOMS: atom_id res chain seq x y z
N ALA A 1 22.57 10.11 -5.82
CA ALA A 1 22.05 9.54 -4.55
C ALA A 1 21.89 10.57 -3.40
N PHE A 2 22.34 11.83 -3.52
CA PHE A 2 22.36 12.81 -2.41
C PHE A 2 21.01 13.52 -2.12
N ILE A 3 20.13 13.64 -3.12
CA ILE A 3 18.91 14.47 -3.00
C ILE A 3 17.87 13.82 -2.10
N LEU A 4 17.64 12.50 -2.22
CA LEU A 4 16.65 11.80 -1.39
C LEU A 4 17.07 11.77 0.09
N HIS A 5 18.36 11.55 0.36
CA HIS A 5 18.91 11.59 1.71
C HIS A 5 18.80 12.99 2.34
N PHE A 6 19.14 14.05 1.59
CA PHE A 6 18.92 15.42 2.05
C PHE A 6 17.43 15.69 2.27
N GLN A 7 16.53 15.25 1.39
CA GLN A 7 15.09 15.43 1.55
C GLN A 7 14.54 14.68 2.77
N LEU A 8 14.98 13.46 3.02
CA LEU A 8 14.59 12.67 4.20
C LEU A 8 15.13 13.31 5.49
N ASN A 9 16.40 13.70 5.53
CA ASN A 9 16.97 14.38 6.69
C ASN A 9 16.31 15.75 6.92
N THR A 10 16.02 16.52 5.88
CA THR A 10 15.31 17.80 6.01
C THR A 10 13.87 17.59 6.47
N PHE A 11 13.20 16.51 6.03
CA PHE A 11 11.87 16.16 6.48
C PHE A 11 11.85 15.71 7.95
N ILE A 12 12.75 14.80 8.34
CA ILE A 12 12.85 14.26 9.69
C ILE A 12 13.28 15.35 10.70
N PHE A 13 14.27 16.17 10.36
CA PHE A 13 14.83 17.16 11.29
C PHE A 13 14.18 18.54 11.19
N LYS A 14 13.55 18.91 10.07
CA LYS A 14 13.00 20.27 9.86
C LYS A 14 11.53 20.28 9.48
N SER A 15 10.85 19.14 9.31
CA SER A 15 9.43 19.05 8.90
C SER A 15 9.09 19.81 7.60
N VAL A 16 10.09 20.06 6.74
CA VAL A 16 9.90 20.70 5.43
C VAL A 16 9.99 19.63 4.34
N LEU A 17 8.85 19.31 3.73
CA LEU A 17 8.80 18.48 2.52
C LEU A 17 9.16 19.36 1.32
N VAL A 18 10.32 19.15 0.72
CA VAL A 18 10.66 19.81 -0.56
C VAL A 18 9.66 19.33 -1.59
N GLU A 19 8.81 20.25 -2.07
CA GLU A 19 7.76 19.97 -3.04
C GLU A 19 8.35 19.23 -4.26
N LYS A 20 7.95 17.97 -4.41
CA LYS A 20 8.33 17.00 -5.48
C LYS A 20 9.69 16.31 -5.27
N PRO A 21 9.76 15.25 -4.45
CA PRO A 21 10.85 14.29 -4.56
C PRO A 21 10.60 13.39 -5.78
N LEU A 22 11.37 13.63 -6.86
CA LEU A 22 11.92 12.70 -7.86
C LEU A 22 11.25 11.31 -8.06
N LEU A 23 9.92 11.21 -8.10
CA LEU A 23 9.22 9.99 -8.53
C LEU A 23 9.62 9.58 -9.97
N ASN A 24 10.05 10.55 -10.78
CA ASN A 24 10.40 10.31 -12.18
C ASN A 24 11.78 9.64 -12.37
N THR A 25 12.69 9.70 -11.39
CA THR A 25 14.07 9.21 -11.58
C THR A 25 14.23 7.72 -11.27
N ILE A 26 13.32 7.12 -10.49
CA ILE A 26 13.37 5.68 -10.18
C ILE A 26 12.63 4.85 -11.26
N ALA A 27 11.76 5.49 -12.05
CA ALA A 27 11.00 4.83 -13.12
C ALA A 27 11.86 4.35 -14.32
N SER A 28 13.13 4.76 -14.42
CA SER A 28 13.95 4.51 -15.61
C SER A 28 15.02 3.42 -15.49
N SER A 29 15.02 2.59 -14.45
CA SER A 29 16.03 1.52 -14.32
C SER A 29 15.46 0.18 -13.85
N THR A 30 14.55 -0.39 -14.64
CA THR A 30 14.30 -1.83 -14.66
C THR A 30 13.96 -2.25 -16.08
N ASN A 31 14.99 -2.32 -16.94
CA ASN A 31 14.94 -3.21 -18.09
C ASN A 31 15.16 -4.62 -17.57
N ASP A 32 14.12 -5.23 -17.01
CA ASP A 32 14.10 -6.66 -16.75
C ASP A 32 12.93 -7.26 -17.53
N SER A 33 13.27 -8.02 -18.56
CA SER A 33 12.35 -8.66 -19.51
C SER A 33 11.60 -9.86 -18.90
N GLY A 34 11.25 -9.77 -17.62
CA GLY A 34 10.58 -10.80 -16.84
C GLY A 34 9.06 -10.68 -16.87
N ALA A 35 8.45 -11.32 -17.87
CA ALA A 35 7.03 -11.68 -17.96
C ALA A 35 6.00 -10.53 -18.03
N ASN A 36 5.35 -10.42 -19.19
CA ASN A 36 4.22 -9.56 -19.57
C ASN A 36 2.93 -9.65 -18.68
N ARG A 37 3.00 -10.25 -17.48
CA ARG A 37 1.87 -10.38 -16.54
C ARG A 37 1.93 -9.38 -15.38
N THR A 38 3.11 -8.91 -15.01
CA THR A 38 3.32 -8.02 -13.86
C THR A 38 3.14 -6.54 -14.21
N SER A 39 3.35 -6.17 -15.48
CA SER A 39 3.16 -4.81 -16.01
C SER A 39 1.69 -4.39 -16.10
N ASP A 40 0.78 -5.35 -16.34
CA ASP A 40 -0.63 -5.07 -16.58
C ASP A 40 -1.41 -4.73 -15.30
N VAL A 41 -0.87 -5.12 -14.13
CA VAL A 41 -1.54 -4.92 -12.84
C VAL A 41 -0.96 -3.74 -12.06
N SER A 42 0.30 -3.35 -12.29
CA SER A 42 0.89 -2.18 -11.61
C SER A 42 0.27 -0.86 -12.10
N SER A 43 -0.16 -0.84 -13.36
CA SER A 43 -0.95 0.22 -14.00
C SER A 43 -2.42 0.24 -13.60
N ALA A 44 -2.90 -0.77 -12.86
CA ALA A 44 -4.31 -0.89 -12.53
C ALA A 44 -4.85 0.37 -11.82
N SER A 45 -5.98 0.84 -12.34
CA SER A 45 -6.72 2.02 -11.90
C SER A 45 -8.17 1.64 -11.67
N PHE A 46 -8.93 2.52 -11.03
CA PHE A 46 -10.38 2.34 -10.97
C PHE A 46 -10.95 2.16 -12.39
N GLY A 47 -11.80 1.16 -12.58
CA GLY A 47 -12.41 0.81 -13.87
C GLY A 47 -11.54 0.01 -14.84
N SER A 48 -10.26 -0.25 -14.54
CA SER A 48 -9.40 -1.05 -15.43
C SER A 48 -9.73 -2.55 -15.33
N ASN A 49 -9.51 -3.28 -16.42
CA ASN A 49 -9.60 -4.74 -16.43
C ASN A 49 -8.36 -5.34 -15.77
N VAL A 50 -8.55 -6.39 -14.96
CA VAL A 50 -7.47 -7.14 -14.32
C VAL A 50 -7.75 -8.64 -14.40
N SER A 51 -6.69 -9.45 -14.41
CA SER A 51 -6.81 -10.90 -14.28
C SER A 51 -7.25 -11.28 -12.86
N LEU A 52 -8.16 -12.24 -12.75
CA LEU A 52 -8.61 -12.80 -11.48
C LEU A 52 -7.85 -14.07 -11.07
N GLU A 53 -6.83 -14.51 -11.83
CA GLU A 53 -6.10 -15.75 -11.56
C GLU A 53 -5.45 -15.78 -10.16
N CYS A 54 -5.02 -14.62 -9.64
CA CYS A 54 -4.45 -14.48 -8.29
C CYS A 54 -5.43 -13.84 -7.30
N GLY A 55 -6.70 -13.65 -7.69
CA GLY A 55 -7.70 -13.02 -6.85
C GLY A 55 -8.33 -14.00 -5.88
N ILE A 56 -8.51 -13.57 -4.64
CA ILE A 56 -9.18 -14.36 -3.60
C ILE A 56 -10.63 -13.90 -3.51
N PRO A 57 -11.62 -14.78 -3.75
CA PRO A 57 -13.02 -14.40 -3.72
C PRO A 57 -13.48 -14.08 -2.30
N CYS A 58 -14.19 -12.96 -2.15
CA CYS A 58 -14.75 -12.48 -0.89
C CYS A 58 -15.98 -11.60 -1.14
N ARG A 59 -16.57 -11.11 -0.05
CA ARG A 59 -17.71 -10.19 -0.07
C ARG A 59 -17.34 -8.90 0.62
N ILE A 60 -17.87 -7.79 0.14
CA ILE A 60 -17.76 -6.49 0.81
C ILE A 60 -19.14 -5.85 0.91
N ALA A 61 -19.43 -5.23 2.05
CA ALA A 61 -20.58 -4.36 2.22
C ALA A 61 -20.16 -2.90 2.05
N PHE A 62 -20.78 -2.19 1.13
CA PHE A 62 -20.61 -0.74 1.00
C PHE A 62 -21.64 -0.01 1.86
N SER A 63 -21.44 1.30 2.07
CA SER A 63 -22.32 2.16 2.88
C SER A 63 -23.78 2.20 2.41
N ASN A 64 -24.05 1.77 1.19
CA ASN A 64 -25.39 1.63 0.61
C ASN A 64 -26.08 0.29 0.97
N SER A 65 -25.53 -0.50 1.91
CA SER A 65 -26.04 -1.80 2.38
C SER A 65 -26.11 -2.93 1.34
N GLU A 66 -25.50 -2.74 0.17
CA GLU A 66 -25.38 -3.79 -0.84
C GLU A 66 -24.12 -4.63 -0.57
N ILE A 67 -24.29 -5.94 -0.41
CA ILE A 67 -23.19 -6.91 -0.32
C ILE A 67 -22.82 -7.31 -1.74
N ARG A 68 -21.54 -7.15 -2.10
CA ARG A 68 -21.02 -7.46 -3.44
C ARG A 68 -20.00 -8.57 -3.36
N ASP A 69 -20.13 -9.56 -4.25
CA ASP A 69 -19.10 -10.58 -4.48
C ASP A 69 -17.95 -9.94 -5.27
N VAL A 70 -16.76 -9.94 -4.69
CA VAL A 70 -15.57 -9.31 -5.23
C VAL A 70 -14.36 -10.23 -5.09
N TYR A 71 -13.28 -9.87 -5.75
CA TYR A 71 -11.98 -10.51 -5.62
C TYR A 71 -11.02 -9.52 -4.98
N VAL A 72 -10.32 -9.95 -3.93
CA VAL A 72 -9.20 -9.20 -3.36
C VAL A 72 -7.90 -9.64 -4.04
N ILE A 73 -7.12 -8.68 -4.52
CA ILE A 73 -5.88 -8.92 -5.26
C ILE A 73 -4.77 -8.03 -4.65
N PRO A 74 -3.99 -8.55 -3.68
CA PRO A 74 -2.81 -7.86 -3.19
C PRO A 74 -1.66 -7.97 -4.18
N MET A 75 -0.90 -6.91 -4.35
CA MET A 75 0.28 -6.91 -5.21
C MET A 75 1.33 -5.87 -4.80
N ALA A 76 2.59 -6.26 -4.87
CA ALA A 76 3.73 -5.37 -4.77
C ALA A 76 4.65 -5.52 -5.98
N TYR A 77 5.11 -4.38 -6.49
CA TYR A 77 6.12 -4.29 -7.53
C TYR A 77 7.09 -3.16 -7.18
N GLY A 78 8.32 -3.53 -6.80
CA GLY A 78 9.28 -2.59 -6.23
C GLY A 78 8.68 -1.87 -5.02
N MET A 79 8.73 -0.53 -5.03
CA MET A 79 8.18 0.31 -3.95
C MET A 79 6.66 0.52 -4.06
N ILE A 80 6.02 0.10 -5.15
CA ILE A 80 4.59 0.29 -5.39
C ILE A 80 3.85 -0.93 -4.86
N GLY A 81 2.92 -0.71 -3.93
CA GLY A 81 2.06 -1.76 -3.39
C GLY A 81 0.60 -1.34 -3.40
N LYS A 82 -0.24 -2.15 -4.04
CA LYS A 82 -1.69 -1.93 -4.16
C LYS A 82 -2.46 -3.17 -3.70
N LEU A 83 -3.60 -2.93 -3.07
CA LEU A 83 -4.66 -3.89 -2.83
C LEU A 83 -5.83 -3.51 -3.72
N LEU A 84 -6.20 -4.38 -4.65
CA LEU A 84 -7.33 -4.15 -5.55
C LEU A 84 -8.55 -4.92 -5.05
N LEU A 85 -9.72 -4.30 -5.13
CA LEU A 85 -11.00 -5.01 -5.14
C LEU A 85 -11.55 -4.98 -6.56
N ALA A 86 -11.86 -6.15 -7.10
CA ALA A 86 -12.38 -6.30 -8.45
C ALA A 86 -13.68 -7.07 -8.48
N GLU A 87 -14.66 -6.60 -9.26
CA GLU A 87 -15.87 -7.35 -9.58
C GLU A 87 -15.63 -8.22 -10.80
N LYS A 88 -16.21 -9.41 -10.82
CA LYS A 88 -16.09 -10.32 -11.95
C LYS A 88 -16.74 -9.73 -13.20
N HIS A 89 -16.02 -9.75 -14.32
CA HIS A 89 -16.55 -9.26 -15.57
C HIS A 89 -17.65 -10.22 -16.09
N PRO A 90 -18.85 -9.72 -16.49
CA PRO A 90 -20.00 -10.58 -16.83
C PRO A 90 -19.71 -11.54 -17.99
N PHE A 91 -18.89 -11.10 -18.95
CA PHE A 91 -18.57 -11.88 -20.16
C PHE A 91 -17.20 -12.57 -20.12
N ARG A 92 -16.36 -12.32 -19.11
CA ARG A 92 -14.97 -12.80 -19.07
C ARG A 92 -14.68 -13.44 -17.73
N SER A 93 -14.84 -14.76 -17.67
CA SER A 93 -14.79 -15.53 -16.41
C SER A 93 -13.47 -15.39 -15.63
N ARG A 94 -12.36 -15.10 -16.31
CA ARG A 94 -11.02 -14.92 -15.72
C ARG A 94 -10.60 -13.47 -15.50
N HIS A 95 -11.47 -12.51 -15.80
CA HIS A 95 -11.17 -11.09 -15.68
C HIS A 95 -12.17 -10.39 -14.78
N GLY A 96 -11.73 -9.31 -14.15
CA GLY A 96 -12.55 -8.45 -13.34
C GLY A 96 -12.28 -6.98 -13.63
N VAL A 97 -13.17 -6.13 -13.13
CA VAL A 97 -13.07 -4.68 -13.21
C VAL A 97 -12.76 -4.15 -11.82
N VAL A 98 -11.71 -3.34 -11.70
CA VAL A 98 -11.31 -2.75 -10.42
C VAL A 98 -12.35 -1.73 -9.97
N ILE A 99 -12.92 -1.95 -8.78
CA ILE A 99 -13.93 -1.08 -8.16
C ILE A 99 -13.39 -0.32 -6.95
N ALA A 100 -12.26 -0.74 -6.37
CA ALA A 100 -11.62 -0.01 -5.29
C ALA A 100 -10.12 -0.34 -5.23
N ILE A 101 -9.34 0.60 -4.71
CA ILE A 101 -7.89 0.47 -4.55
C ILE A 101 -7.51 1.01 -3.18
N ALA A 102 -6.67 0.27 -2.47
CA ALA A 102 -5.99 0.74 -1.26
C ALA A 102 -4.47 0.58 -1.40
N PRO A 103 -3.65 1.48 -0.84
CA PRO A 103 -2.22 1.26 -0.75
C PRO A 103 -1.92 0.09 0.19
N LEU A 104 -0.95 -0.76 -0.15
CA LEU A 104 -0.43 -1.78 0.79
C LEU A 104 0.37 -1.12 1.92
N ALA A 105 1.02 0.00 1.63
CA ALA A 105 1.74 0.78 2.62
C ALA A 105 0.79 1.24 3.73
N GLY A 106 1.06 0.80 4.96
CA GLY A 106 0.25 1.13 6.14
C GLY A 106 -1.05 0.32 6.28
N LEU A 107 -1.31 -0.64 5.39
CA LEU A 107 -2.43 -1.56 5.51
C LEU A 107 -2.16 -2.54 6.67
N CYS A 108 -3.16 -2.77 7.51
CA CYS A 108 -3.06 -3.67 8.66
C CYS A 108 -4.22 -4.66 8.61
N PRO A 109 -4.03 -5.85 8.00
CA PRO A 109 -5.08 -6.85 7.89
C PRO A 109 -5.24 -7.60 9.21
N LYS A 110 -6.44 -7.55 9.80
CA LYS A 110 -6.76 -8.19 11.07
C LYS A 110 -8.01 -9.05 10.93
N ILE A 111 -7.94 -10.31 11.37
CA ILE A 111 -9.12 -11.18 11.45
C ILE A 111 -9.99 -10.74 12.63
N GLU A 112 -11.29 -10.63 12.41
CA GLU A 112 -12.26 -10.30 13.45
C GLU A 112 -12.40 -11.47 14.44
N VAL A 113 -12.39 -11.17 15.74
CA VAL A 113 -12.32 -12.20 16.78
C VAL A 113 -13.62 -13.00 16.83
N ASP A 114 -14.75 -12.31 16.76
CA ASP A 114 -16.08 -12.92 16.83
C ASP A 114 -16.54 -13.48 15.48
N HIS A 115 -15.87 -13.09 14.39
CA HIS A 115 -16.19 -13.49 13.03
C HIS A 115 -14.91 -13.91 12.30
N PRO A 116 -14.43 -15.16 12.48
CA PRO A 116 -13.14 -15.59 11.95
C PRO A 116 -13.08 -15.66 10.42
N SER A 117 -14.23 -15.55 9.73
CA SER A 117 -14.29 -15.39 8.28
C SER A 117 -14.23 -13.94 7.82
N TRP A 118 -14.10 -12.96 8.71
CA TRP A 118 -14.07 -11.54 8.38
C TRP A 118 -12.66 -10.97 8.55
N LEU A 119 -12.21 -10.26 7.52
CA LEU A 119 -10.96 -9.54 7.52
C LEU A 119 -11.21 -8.03 7.56
N LEU A 120 -10.73 -7.41 8.63
CA LEU A 120 -10.74 -5.97 8.80
C LEU A 120 -9.49 -5.37 8.16
N LEU A 121 -9.69 -4.41 7.27
CA LEU A 121 -8.60 -3.67 6.64
C LEU A 121 -8.70 -2.20 7.03
N ARG A 122 -7.68 -1.70 7.73
CA ARG A 122 -7.53 -0.28 8.03
C ARG A 122 -6.71 0.39 6.93
N ILE A 123 -7.34 1.26 6.17
CA ILE A 123 -6.76 1.99 5.04
C ILE A 123 -6.36 3.37 5.53
N ARG A 124 -5.07 3.55 5.74
CA ARG A 124 -4.51 4.86 6.11
C ARG A 124 -4.39 5.72 4.87
N ASN A 125 -4.99 6.90 4.90
CA ASN A 125 -4.72 7.91 3.88
C ASN A 125 -3.34 8.52 4.18
N PHE A 126 -2.32 8.10 3.43
CA PHE A 126 -1.00 8.70 3.50
C PHE A 126 -0.94 9.87 2.52
N ASP A 127 -1.56 11.00 2.86
CA ASP A 127 -1.29 12.26 2.18
C ASP A 127 -0.39 13.13 3.09
N PRO A 128 0.89 13.32 2.70
CA PRO A 128 1.86 14.04 3.52
C PRO A 128 1.48 15.52 3.75
N ARG A 129 0.58 16.10 2.93
CA ARG A 129 0.10 17.47 3.13
C ARG A 129 -0.66 17.62 4.45
N PHE A 130 -1.40 16.59 4.87
CA PHE A 130 -2.13 16.61 6.15
C PHE A 130 -1.22 16.66 7.38
N TYR A 131 0.03 16.22 7.24
CA TYR A 131 1.02 16.28 8.33
C TYR A 131 1.78 17.60 8.37
N THR A 132 1.95 18.28 7.23
CA THR A 132 2.62 19.60 7.18
C THR A 132 1.79 20.73 7.79
N ILE A 133 0.46 20.64 7.77
CA ILE A 133 -0.42 21.66 8.39
C ILE A 133 -0.28 21.65 9.92
N LYS A 134 0.04 20.50 10.53
CA LYS A 134 0.19 20.35 11.98
C LYS A 134 1.47 20.95 12.57
N ALA A 135 2.50 21.19 11.75
CA ALA A 135 3.75 21.78 12.22
C ALA A 135 3.67 23.31 12.39
N ARG A 136 2.61 23.95 11.88
CA ARG A 136 2.48 25.42 11.89
C ARG A 136 1.50 25.96 12.93
N GLU A 137 0.54 25.15 13.39
CA GLU A 137 -0.49 25.59 14.34
C GLU A 137 -0.53 24.67 15.55
N ASN A 138 0.18 25.11 16.61
CA ASN A 138 -0.07 24.62 17.95
C ASN A 138 -1.53 24.88 18.31
N ASN A 139 -2.22 23.83 18.77
CA ASN A 139 -3.54 23.84 19.41
C ASN A 139 -4.77 23.94 18.50
N LEU A 140 -5.08 22.92 17.70
CA LEU A 140 -6.48 22.63 17.34
C LEU A 140 -6.73 21.12 17.24
N SER A 141 -7.79 20.68 17.92
CA SER A 141 -8.33 19.32 17.94
C SER A 141 -8.34 18.69 16.55
N MET A 142 -7.97 17.40 16.48
CA MET A 142 -8.02 16.58 15.27
C MET A 142 -9.29 16.87 14.45
N PRO A 143 -9.17 17.40 13.22
CA PRO A 143 -10.32 17.49 12.34
C PRO A 143 -10.84 16.08 12.11
N ASP A 144 -12.15 15.92 12.14
CA ASP A 144 -12.90 14.65 11.99
C ASP A 144 -12.72 13.97 10.60
N GLN A 145 -11.71 14.41 9.85
CA GLN A 145 -11.40 14.14 8.44
C GLN A 145 -10.17 13.25 8.25
N LEU A 146 -9.48 12.86 9.34
CA LEU A 146 -8.44 11.82 9.33
C LEU A 146 -9.02 10.45 9.77
N LYS A 147 -10.25 10.14 9.37
CA LYS A 147 -10.83 8.82 9.60
C LYS A 147 -10.18 7.87 8.60
N ASP A 148 -9.26 7.04 9.07
CA ASP A 148 -8.75 5.92 8.28
C ASP A 148 -9.94 5.17 7.66
N GLY A 149 -9.86 4.93 6.35
CA GLY A 149 -10.84 4.09 5.66
C GLY A 149 -10.87 2.72 6.32
N ARG A 150 -12.03 2.09 6.37
CA ARG A 150 -12.18 0.73 6.88
C ARG A 150 -12.93 -0.10 5.86
N TRP A 151 -12.35 -1.21 5.44
CA TRP A 151 -13.06 -2.26 4.71
C TRP A 151 -13.20 -3.47 5.60
N ILE A 152 -14.36 -4.13 5.51
CA ILE A 152 -14.63 -5.42 6.12
C ILE A 152 -14.90 -6.37 4.96
N LEU A 153 -14.01 -7.36 4.80
CA LEU A 153 -14.13 -8.39 3.78
C LEU A 153 -14.61 -9.68 4.42
N GLY A 154 -15.73 -10.22 3.93
CA GLY A 154 -16.27 -11.52 4.34
C GLY A 154 -15.81 -12.62 3.41
N PHE A 155 -15.18 -13.66 3.96
CA PHE A 155 -14.73 -14.84 3.22
C PHE A 155 -15.68 -16.03 3.43
N PRO A 156 -15.64 -17.06 2.57
CA PRO A 156 -16.50 -18.24 2.73
C PRO A 156 -16.28 -19.00 4.05
N ASN A 157 -15.06 -18.97 4.59
CA ASN A 157 -14.69 -19.63 5.85
C ASN A 157 -13.41 -18.99 6.44
N ALA A 158 -13.07 -19.38 7.67
CA ALA A 158 -11.89 -18.88 8.38
C ALA A 158 -10.57 -19.15 7.64
N LYS A 159 -10.43 -20.34 7.06
CA LYS A 159 -9.23 -20.71 6.29
C LYS A 159 -8.99 -19.78 5.10
N ALA A 160 -10.04 -19.47 4.34
CA ALA A 160 -9.95 -18.52 3.22
C ALA A 160 -9.61 -17.09 3.70
N CYS A 161 -10.10 -16.70 4.88
CA CYS A 161 -9.76 -15.42 5.51
C CYS A 161 -8.28 -15.36 5.93
N GLU A 162 -7.75 -16.44 6.51
CA GLU A 162 -6.33 -16.58 6.87
C GLU A 162 -5.43 -16.58 5.63
N GLU A 163 -5.79 -17.32 4.58
CA GLU A 163 -5.07 -17.32 3.30
C GLU A 163 -5.02 -15.91 2.70
N ALA A 164 -6.12 -15.17 2.74
CA ALA A 164 -6.16 -13.77 2.30
C ALA A 164 -5.29 -12.85 3.16
N GLN A 165 -5.34 -12.99 4.48
CA GLN A 165 -4.50 -12.22 5.39
C GLN A 165 -3.01 -12.45 5.07
N LEU A 166 -2.60 -13.70 4.91
CA LEU A 166 -1.22 -14.08 4.59
C LEU A 166 -0.80 -13.54 3.21
N ALA A 167 -1.65 -13.65 2.20
CA ALA A 167 -1.37 -13.12 0.86
C ALA A 167 -1.11 -11.60 0.91
N ILE A 168 -1.93 -10.85 1.65
CA ILE A 168 -1.75 -9.41 1.84
C ILE A 168 -0.44 -9.12 2.57
N LEU A 169 -0.16 -9.81 3.69
CA LEU A 169 1.05 -9.61 4.48
C LEU A 169 2.32 -9.93 3.69
N ASN A 170 2.29 -10.94 2.83
CA ASN A 170 3.40 -11.28 1.94
C ASN A 170 3.71 -10.14 0.97
N GLU A 171 2.69 -9.56 0.33
CA GLU A 171 2.90 -8.43 -0.58
C GLU A 171 3.32 -7.16 0.15
N VAL A 172 2.78 -6.89 1.36
CA VAL A 172 3.26 -5.81 2.23
C VAL A 172 4.74 -5.99 2.55
N THR A 173 5.16 -7.22 2.87
CA THR A 173 6.56 -7.54 3.17
C THR A 173 7.45 -7.33 1.94
N LYS A 174 7.02 -7.77 0.75
CA LYS A 174 7.74 -7.53 -0.51
C LYS A 174 7.93 -6.04 -0.78
N GLN A 175 6.87 -5.24 -0.65
CA GLN A 175 6.96 -3.79 -0.82
C GLN A 175 7.93 -3.17 0.19
N ARG A 176 7.84 -3.60 1.45
CA ARG A 176 8.71 -3.12 2.53
C ARG A 176 10.18 -3.43 2.25
N SER A 177 10.51 -4.68 1.90
CA SER A 177 11.88 -5.08 1.60
C SER A 177 12.46 -4.32 0.40
N ALA A 178 11.64 -4.04 -0.63
CA ALA A 178 12.08 -3.22 -1.76
C ALA A 178 12.40 -1.77 -1.36
N VAL A 179 11.59 -1.18 -0.47
CA VAL A 179 11.86 0.15 0.10
C VAL A 179 13.13 0.12 0.95
N GLU A 180 13.27 -0.85 1.84
CA GLU A 180 14.45 -1.02 2.70
C GLU A 180 15.73 -1.18 1.87
N TYR A 181 15.70 -1.99 0.82
CA TYR A 181 16.83 -2.17 -0.09
C TYR A 181 17.29 -0.86 -0.74
N ILE A 182 16.35 0.01 -1.12
CA ILE A 182 16.67 1.32 -1.73
C ILE A 182 17.22 2.30 -0.69
N LEU A 183 16.77 2.19 0.56
CA LEU A 183 17.18 3.08 1.65
C LEU A 183 18.49 2.64 2.33
N ASP A 184 18.82 1.35 2.33
CA ASP A 184 19.96 0.78 3.05
C ASP A 184 21.30 1.51 2.76
N PRO A 185 21.69 1.78 1.49
CA PRO A 185 22.92 2.52 1.19
C PRO A 185 22.90 3.99 1.66
N LEU A 186 21.72 4.56 1.89
CA LEU A 186 21.57 5.93 2.37
C LEU A 186 21.69 6.01 3.90
N LEU A 187 21.30 4.95 4.61
CA LEU A 187 21.35 4.85 6.06
C LEU A 187 22.76 4.46 6.56
N GLN A 188 23.48 3.62 5.81
CA GLN A 188 24.83 3.20 6.18
C GLN A 188 25.86 4.35 6.18
N LYS A 189 25.63 5.42 5.40
CA LYS A 189 26.52 6.59 5.36
C LYS A 189 26.45 7.48 6.60
N ASP A 190 25.36 7.42 7.37
CA ASP A 190 25.21 8.23 8.59
C ASP A 190 25.89 7.59 9.80
N LEU A 191 25.96 6.26 9.86
CA LEU A 191 26.58 5.53 10.98
C LEU A 191 28.12 5.44 10.86
N GLY A 192 28.66 5.54 9.65
CA GLY A 192 30.11 5.52 9.40
C GLY A 192 30.85 6.82 9.75
N LEU A 193 30.14 7.89 10.14
CA LEU A 193 30.74 9.16 10.59
C LEU A 193 30.68 9.35 12.11
N ALA A 194 30.11 8.41 12.87
CA ALA A 194 30.02 8.46 14.33
C ALA A 194 31.09 7.61 15.05
N VAL A 195 31.99 6.93 14.32
CA VAL A 195 33.16 6.24 14.89
C VAL A 195 34.43 6.86 14.33
N ASP A 196 34.66 8.13 14.68
CA ASP A 196 36.02 8.58 14.95
C ASP A 196 35.98 9.82 15.86
N LYS A 197 36.35 9.59 17.13
CA LYS A 197 37.13 10.48 18.00
C LYS A 197 37.01 10.01 19.44
N GLY A 198 38.03 9.30 19.90
CA GLY A 198 38.22 8.94 21.30
C GLY A 198 39.60 8.32 21.52
N SER A 199 40.62 9.17 21.37
CA SER A 199 42.01 9.12 21.87
C SER A 199 42.73 7.78 22.01
#